data_AF-A0A533XY47-F1
#
_entry.id   AF-A0A533XY47-F1
#
_cell.length_a   1.000
_cell.length_b   1.000
_cell.length_c   1.000
_cell.angle_alpha   90.00
_cell.angle_beta   90.00
_cell.angle_gamma   90.00
#
_symmetry.space_group_name_H-M   'P 1'
#
loop_
_entity.id
_entity.type
_entity.pdbx_description
1 polymer ?
#
loop_
_entity_poly.entity_id
_entity_poly.type
_entity_poly.pdbx_seq_one_letter_code
_entity_poly.pdbx_strand_id
1 'polypeptide(L)'
;MPALDADLRGTCMRVCVLAQWLVSFVVIGTGLVGLETRHAAAVPTYANNVVVIMVEGLRPDALKQAKVPTLDGLIKRGASTMKAQTVEPSLTLPAFASMMSGLPVEQHGVDWNEYDPPRGFIKAPTLFEIASFNGSKWGAAFLSKEKLLHVIKQDRRLLVNVCSINEQGCNAKKITDDVIASYKTATEGKPALFVVQLADADTAGHDQGWMSKPYLKAVEEVDRAIGSLIKGFKDLGLYDRTTFIVTADHGGHAKIHGTSMSEDKTIPWIAAGPGIKAGYEITRPVSLIDTAATVMRAFGITDYYVEWKSRPIEEIFVDRMGAPVAAGAEKPSR
;
A
#
# COMPACT_ATOMS: atom_id res chain seq x y z
N MET A 1 39.67 -83.14 -16.44
CA MET A 1 40.27 -84.47 -16.17
C MET A 1 41.03 -84.41 -14.85
N PRO A 2 40.92 -85.41 -13.97
CA PRO A 2 39.80 -85.40 -13.01
C PRO A 2 40.19 -85.84 -11.58
N ALA A 3 39.16 -85.79 -10.72
CA ALA A 3 38.81 -86.76 -9.67
C ALA A 3 39.68 -86.88 -8.41
N LEU A 4 38.99 -86.91 -7.26
CA LEU A 4 38.81 -88.09 -6.37
C LEU A 4 38.27 -87.56 -5.03
N ASP A 5 37.05 -87.97 -4.63
CA ASP A 5 36.77 -88.99 -3.59
C ASP A 5 37.23 -88.54 -2.18
N ALA A 6 36.53 -88.75 -1.06
CA ALA A 6 35.34 -89.50 -0.74
C ALA A 6 34.81 -89.04 0.64
N ASP A 7 33.59 -89.51 0.91
CA ASP A 7 32.85 -89.66 2.16
C ASP A 7 33.69 -89.86 3.44
N LEU A 8 33.23 -89.27 4.56
CA LEU A 8 32.93 -89.99 5.81
C LEU A 8 32.54 -89.03 6.95
N ARG A 9 31.40 -89.35 7.57
CA ARG A 9 30.79 -88.66 8.72
C ARG A 9 31.56 -88.97 10.01
N GLY A 10 31.80 -87.94 10.82
CA GLY A 10 32.33 -88.02 12.17
C GLY A 10 31.53 -87.15 13.14
N THR A 11 31.09 -87.78 14.22
CA THR A 11 30.13 -87.38 15.24
C THR A 11 30.54 -86.11 16.02
N CYS A 12 29.57 -85.22 16.28
CA CYS A 12 29.77 -83.96 17.00
C CYS A 12 29.51 -84.11 18.51
N MET A 13 30.46 -83.64 19.32
CA MET A 13 30.44 -83.67 20.78
C MET A 13 29.74 -82.42 21.33
N ARG A 14 28.79 -82.61 22.25
CA ARG A 14 28.10 -81.52 22.97
C ARG A 14 29.02 -80.90 24.03
N VAL A 15 29.06 -79.57 24.08
CA VAL A 15 29.52 -78.80 25.24
C VAL A 15 28.43 -77.80 25.62
N CYS A 16 27.96 -77.89 26.87
CA CYS A 16 27.07 -76.90 27.49
C CYS A 16 27.90 -75.72 28.01
N VAL A 17 27.50 -74.49 27.70
CA VAL A 17 28.05 -73.27 28.30
C VAL A 17 26.92 -72.49 28.98
N LEU A 18 27.24 -72.03 30.18
CA LEU A 18 26.40 -71.36 31.17
C LEU A 18 25.77 -70.06 30.65
N ALA A 19 24.51 -69.85 31.05
CA ALA A 19 23.72 -68.66 30.77
C ALA A 19 24.30 -67.41 31.45
N GLN A 20 24.62 -66.38 30.66
CA GLN A 20 24.84 -65.01 31.13
C GLN A 20 23.59 -64.17 30.86
N TRP A 21 23.12 -63.50 31.92
CA TRP A 21 22.01 -62.56 31.90
C TRP A 21 22.45 -61.27 31.20
N LEU A 22 21.90 -61.00 30.02
CA LEU A 22 22.00 -59.70 29.34
C LEU A 22 20.92 -58.77 29.91
N VAL A 23 21.33 -57.79 30.70
CA VAL A 23 20.50 -56.64 31.07
C VAL A 23 20.44 -55.70 29.86
N SER A 24 19.34 -55.75 29.13
CA SER A 24 19.05 -54.78 28.07
C SER A 24 18.75 -53.42 28.69
N PHE A 25 19.67 -52.46 28.55
CA PHE A 25 19.39 -51.04 28.77
C PHE A 25 18.43 -50.56 27.66
N VAL A 26 17.15 -50.44 27.99
CA VAL A 26 16.21 -49.65 27.17
C VAL A 26 16.56 -48.18 27.40
N VAL A 27 17.29 -47.59 26.46
CA VAL A 27 17.42 -46.13 26.37
C VAL A 27 16.06 -45.62 25.91
N ILE A 28 15.23 -45.20 26.86
CA ILE A 28 14.07 -44.36 26.57
C ILE A 28 14.65 -43.01 26.15
N GLY A 29 14.86 -42.86 24.84
CA GLY A 29 15.12 -41.56 24.24
C GLY A 29 13.91 -40.68 24.51
N THR A 30 13.96 -39.87 25.57
CA THR A 30 13.07 -38.73 25.72
C THR A 30 13.33 -37.86 24.51
N GLY A 31 12.44 -37.94 23.52
CA GLY A 31 12.41 -37.02 22.40
C GLY A 31 12.31 -35.62 22.96
N LEU A 32 13.43 -34.91 22.95
CA LEU A 32 13.42 -33.46 22.91
C LEU A 32 12.72 -33.11 21.60
N VAL A 33 11.39 -33.01 21.66
CA VAL A 33 10.63 -32.21 20.72
C VAL A 33 11.26 -30.84 20.85
N GLY A 34 12.16 -30.51 19.93
CA GLY A 34 12.63 -29.16 19.76
C GLY A 34 11.38 -28.34 19.54
N LEU A 35 10.97 -27.59 20.57
CA LEU A 35 10.15 -26.41 20.35
C LEU A 35 11.02 -25.54 19.44
N GLU A 36 10.81 -25.65 18.13
CA GLU A 36 11.10 -24.55 17.24
C GLU A 36 10.27 -23.39 17.78
N THR A 37 10.90 -22.57 18.62
CA THR A 37 10.42 -21.22 18.87
C THR A 37 10.37 -20.59 17.49
N ARG A 38 9.17 -20.55 16.89
CA ARG A 38 8.88 -19.67 15.78
C ARG A 38 9.23 -18.28 16.30
N HIS A 39 10.43 -17.81 16.00
CA HIS A 39 10.74 -16.41 16.18
C HIS A 39 9.66 -15.69 15.39
N ALA A 40 8.74 -15.03 16.08
CA ALA A 40 7.78 -14.15 15.43
C ALA A 40 8.64 -13.20 14.59
N ALA A 41 8.49 -13.29 13.27
CA ALA A 41 9.27 -12.46 12.37
C ALA A 41 9.09 -11.01 12.82
N ALA A 42 10.20 -10.30 13.03
CA ALA A 42 10.15 -8.91 13.44
C ALA A 42 9.25 -8.13 12.47
N VAL A 43 8.31 -7.33 13.02
CA VAL A 43 7.40 -6.54 12.20
C VAL A 43 8.24 -5.64 11.28
N PRO A 44 8.07 -5.70 9.95
CA PRO A 44 8.89 -4.92 9.04
C PRO A 44 8.77 -3.42 9.36
N THR A 45 9.90 -2.71 9.34
CA THR A 45 9.91 -1.25 9.51
C THR A 45 9.48 -0.51 8.24
N TYR A 46 9.70 -1.13 7.07
CA TYR A 46 9.32 -0.60 5.77
C TYR A 46 8.36 -1.54 5.07
N ALA A 47 7.50 -0.97 4.23
CA ALA A 47 6.58 -1.73 3.42
C ALA A 47 7.27 -2.26 2.16
N ASN A 48 6.89 -3.47 1.76
CA ASN A 48 7.25 -3.98 0.44
C ASN A 48 6.34 -3.39 -0.63
N ASN A 49 5.08 -3.14 -0.27
CA ASN A 49 4.07 -2.53 -1.13
C ASN A 49 3.47 -1.28 -0.48
N VAL A 50 3.09 -0.30 -1.30
CA VAL A 50 2.28 0.85 -0.86
C VAL A 50 1.08 0.97 -1.79
N VAL A 51 -0.11 1.10 -1.22
CA VAL A 51 -1.37 1.29 -1.94
C VAL A 51 -1.93 2.65 -1.53
N VAL A 52 -1.87 3.61 -2.44
CA VAL A 52 -2.49 4.92 -2.30
C VAL A 52 -3.90 4.84 -2.90
N ILE A 53 -4.91 5.06 -2.06
CA ILE A 53 -6.32 5.03 -2.41
C ILE A 53 -6.83 6.47 -2.35
N MET A 54 -7.03 7.06 -3.51
CA MET A 54 -7.61 8.38 -3.68
C MET A 54 -9.12 8.23 -3.83
N VAL A 55 -9.89 8.59 -2.80
CA VAL A 55 -11.35 8.64 -2.89
C VAL A 55 -11.74 10.05 -3.30
N GLU A 56 -12.14 10.20 -4.56
CA GLU A 56 -12.45 11.52 -5.14
C GLU A 56 -13.62 12.17 -4.41
N GLY A 57 -13.50 13.46 -4.08
CA GLY A 57 -14.60 14.24 -3.47
C GLY A 57 -15.00 13.80 -2.05
N LEU A 58 -14.17 13.00 -1.36
CA LEU A 58 -14.49 12.51 -0.02
C LEU A 58 -14.25 13.59 1.05
N ARG A 59 -15.33 14.01 1.71
CA ARG A 59 -15.26 14.91 2.86
C ARG A 59 -14.97 14.14 4.15
N PRO A 60 -14.13 14.66 5.07
CA PRO A 60 -13.85 14.00 6.34
C PRO A 60 -15.07 13.88 7.26
N ASP A 61 -16.04 14.79 7.19
CA ASP A 61 -17.25 14.73 8.00
C ASP A 61 -18.25 13.66 7.53
N ALA A 62 -18.12 13.16 6.30
CA ALA A 62 -18.88 12.01 5.79
C ALA A 62 -18.61 10.74 6.60
N LEU A 63 -17.37 10.55 7.08
CA LEU A 63 -16.95 9.36 7.83
C LEU A 63 -17.67 9.22 9.17
N LYS A 64 -18.24 10.32 9.71
CA LYS A 64 -19.04 10.28 10.95
C LYS A 64 -20.49 9.89 10.71
N GLN A 65 -20.98 10.02 9.47
CA GLN A 65 -22.39 9.82 9.12
C GLN A 65 -22.63 8.55 8.31
N ALA A 66 -21.67 8.17 7.46
CA ALA A 66 -21.68 6.94 6.69
C ALA A 66 -21.17 5.76 7.54
N LYS A 67 -21.63 4.55 7.23
CA LYS A 67 -21.09 3.31 7.82
C LYS A 67 -19.81 2.90 7.08
N VAL A 68 -18.65 3.25 7.64
CA VAL A 68 -17.33 3.04 7.03
C VAL A 68 -16.40 2.15 7.87
N PRO A 69 -16.80 0.90 8.18
CA PRO A 69 -16.05 0.03 9.09
C PRO A 69 -14.62 -0.28 8.60
N THR A 70 -14.38 -0.23 7.28
CA THR A 70 -13.03 -0.45 6.74
C THR A 70 -12.13 0.74 7.06
N LEU A 71 -12.58 1.96 6.77
CA LEU A 71 -11.84 3.19 7.07
C LEU A 71 -11.66 3.36 8.59
N ASP A 72 -12.69 3.09 9.39
CA ASP A 72 -12.58 3.07 10.86
C ASP A 72 -11.50 2.08 11.34
N GLY A 73 -11.45 0.90 10.71
CA GLY A 73 -10.40 -0.09 10.97
C GLY A 73 -9.00 0.40 10.60
N LEU A 74 -8.85 1.11 9.48
CA LEU A 74 -7.58 1.73 9.07
C LEU A 74 -7.16 2.83 10.05
N ILE A 75 -8.08 3.70 10.46
CA ILE A 75 -7.85 4.77 11.46
C ILE A 75 -7.38 4.16 12.78
N LYS A 76 -8.11 3.16 13.29
CA LYS A 76 -7.78 2.52 14.58
C LYS A 76 -6.41 1.83 14.57
N ARG A 77 -6.02 1.23 13.46
CA ARG A 77 -4.75 0.47 13.35
C ARG A 77 -3.58 1.30 12.80
N GLY A 78 -3.81 2.56 12.47
CA GLY A 78 -2.84 3.42 11.79
C GLY A 78 -2.82 4.83 12.35
N ALA A 79 -2.34 5.76 11.54
CA ALA A 79 -2.27 7.17 11.85
C ALA A 79 -3.20 7.96 10.92
N SER A 80 -3.85 9.00 11.41
CA SER A 80 -4.76 9.80 10.58
C SER A 80 -4.95 11.24 11.03
N THR A 81 -5.39 12.09 10.11
CA THR A 81 -6.01 13.38 10.39
C THR A 81 -7.23 13.57 9.50
N MET A 82 -8.26 14.21 10.05
CA MET A 82 -9.46 14.62 9.32
C MET A 82 -9.40 16.11 8.93
N LYS A 83 -8.20 16.70 9.01
CA LYS A 83 -7.95 18.14 8.81
C LYS A 83 -6.89 18.41 7.74
N ALA A 84 -6.49 17.39 6.98
CA ALA A 84 -5.55 17.58 5.88
C ALA A 84 -6.15 18.55 4.84
N GLN A 85 -5.29 19.27 4.12
CA GLN A 85 -5.69 20.28 3.15
C GLN A 85 -5.24 19.89 1.75
N THR A 86 -6.15 20.01 0.78
CA THR A 86 -5.80 19.93 -0.63
C THR A 86 -5.13 21.21 -1.14
N VAL A 87 -4.78 21.21 -2.42
CA VAL A 87 -4.20 22.34 -3.15
C VAL A 87 -5.28 23.25 -3.72
N GLU A 88 -4.85 24.40 -4.24
CA GLU A 88 -5.72 25.36 -4.95
C GLU A 88 -5.32 25.40 -6.43
N PRO A 89 -6.28 25.32 -7.38
CA PRO A 89 -7.72 25.12 -7.15
C PRO A 89 -8.02 23.68 -6.69
N SER A 90 -9.05 23.51 -5.86
CA SER A 90 -9.50 22.20 -5.35
C SER A 90 -10.27 21.38 -6.41
N LEU A 91 -9.60 21.11 -7.52
CA LEU A 91 -10.10 20.39 -8.68
C LEU A 91 -9.33 19.07 -8.85
N THR A 92 -10.00 18.06 -9.38
CA THR A 92 -9.48 16.69 -9.47
C THR A 92 -8.08 16.59 -10.10
N LEU A 93 -7.92 17.06 -11.34
CA LEU A 93 -6.68 16.84 -12.09
C LEU A 93 -5.49 17.64 -11.49
N PRO A 94 -5.65 18.92 -11.12
CA PRO A 94 -4.60 19.66 -10.41
C PRO A 94 -4.22 19.02 -9.08
N ALA A 95 -5.21 18.60 -8.28
CA ALA A 95 -4.96 17.96 -6.99
C ALA A 95 -4.30 16.58 -7.13
N PHE A 96 -4.72 15.77 -8.10
CA PHE A 96 -4.08 14.49 -8.41
C PHE A 96 -2.64 14.69 -8.88
N ALA A 97 -2.38 15.69 -9.75
CA ALA A 97 -1.03 16.07 -10.17
C ALA A 97 -0.16 16.49 -8.97
N SER A 98 -0.72 17.26 -8.04
CA SER A 98 -0.07 17.67 -6.80
C SER A 98 0.25 16.50 -5.87
N MET A 99 -0.69 15.55 -5.68
CA MET A 99 -0.46 14.32 -4.92
C MET A 99 0.66 13.49 -5.54
N MET A 100 0.65 13.33 -6.86
CA MET A 100 1.57 12.46 -7.60
C MET A 100 2.97 13.06 -7.67
N SER A 101 3.09 14.37 -7.84
CA SER A 101 4.37 15.08 -8.01
C SER A 101 4.92 15.69 -6.73
N GLY A 102 4.15 15.77 -5.65
CA GLY A 102 4.62 16.44 -4.43
C GLY A 102 4.90 17.94 -4.60
N LEU A 103 4.37 18.55 -5.65
CA LEU A 103 4.50 19.97 -5.99
C LEU A 103 3.14 20.66 -5.90
N PRO A 104 3.10 21.97 -5.62
CA PRO A 104 1.88 22.76 -5.78
C PRO A 104 1.59 23.05 -7.27
N VAL A 105 0.37 23.50 -7.56
CA VAL A 105 -0.15 23.72 -8.92
C VAL A 105 0.73 24.67 -9.72
N GLU A 106 1.18 25.77 -9.12
CA GLU A 106 2.04 26.75 -9.79
C GLU A 106 3.40 26.20 -10.22
N GLN A 107 3.87 25.09 -9.63
CA GLN A 107 5.16 24.48 -9.95
C GLN A 107 5.04 23.32 -10.94
N HIS A 108 4.02 22.45 -10.81
CA HIS A 108 3.83 21.38 -11.77
C HIS A 108 3.09 21.83 -13.05
N GLY A 109 2.39 22.97 -13.00
CA GLY A 109 1.76 23.62 -14.16
C GLY A 109 0.53 22.90 -14.71
N VAL A 110 -0.10 22.01 -13.93
CA VAL A 110 -1.34 21.31 -14.32
C VAL A 110 -2.51 22.06 -13.68
N ASP A 111 -2.98 23.09 -14.36
CA ASP A 111 -3.98 24.05 -13.90
C ASP A 111 -5.38 23.89 -14.54
N TRP A 112 -5.59 22.79 -15.28
CA TRP A 112 -6.85 22.48 -15.96
C TRP A 112 -7.48 21.21 -15.39
N ASN A 113 -8.78 21.00 -15.63
CA ASN A 113 -9.53 19.87 -15.08
C ASN A 113 -10.27 19.00 -16.10
N GLU A 114 -10.01 19.23 -17.39
CA GLU A 114 -10.57 18.44 -18.48
C GLU A 114 -9.54 17.48 -19.08
N TYR A 115 -10.01 16.48 -19.83
CA TYR A 115 -9.12 15.71 -20.70
C TYR A 115 -8.81 16.53 -21.97
N ASP A 116 -7.55 16.90 -22.15
CA ASP A 116 -7.07 17.80 -23.20
C ASP A 116 -5.73 17.27 -23.77
N PRO A 117 -5.75 16.25 -24.66
CA PRO A 117 -4.53 15.59 -25.17
C PRO A 117 -3.44 16.55 -25.69
N PRO A 118 -3.76 17.65 -26.40
CA PRO A 118 -2.78 18.67 -26.79
C PRO A 118 -1.92 19.24 -25.66
N ARG A 119 -2.42 19.31 -24.42
CA ARG A 119 -1.63 19.77 -23.25
C ARG A 119 -0.55 18.77 -22.83
N GLY A 120 -0.64 17.52 -23.26
CA GLY A 120 0.33 16.48 -22.96
C GLY A 120 0.36 16.09 -21.48
N PHE A 121 1.49 15.55 -21.04
CA PHE A 121 1.64 15.03 -19.67
C PHE A 121 2.29 16.05 -18.74
N ILE A 122 2.08 15.86 -17.43
CA ILE A 122 2.84 16.54 -16.39
C ILE A 122 4.34 16.41 -16.67
N LYS A 123 5.06 17.53 -16.61
CA LYS A 123 6.52 17.55 -16.87
C LYS A 123 7.32 17.07 -15.66
N ALA A 124 6.84 17.38 -14.47
CA ALA A 124 7.49 17.00 -13.23
C ALA A 124 7.57 15.47 -13.04
N PRO A 125 8.62 14.96 -12.38
CA PRO A 125 8.63 13.58 -11.89
C PRO A 125 7.49 13.33 -10.89
N THR A 126 6.85 12.18 -11.03
CA THR A 126 5.81 11.66 -10.15
C THR A 126 6.39 10.58 -9.24
N LEU A 127 5.64 10.20 -8.21
CA LEU A 127 5.97 9.11 -7.30
C LEU A 127 6.25 7.78 -8.02
N PHE A 128 5.71 7.54 -9.22
CA PHE A 128 6.05 6.35 -10.00
C PHE A 128 7.49 6.39 -10.51
N GLU A 129 7.93 7.49 -11.11
CA GLU A 129 9.31 7.61 -11.59
C GLU A 129 10.29 7.55 -10.42
N ILE A 130 9.99 8.23 -9.29
CA ILE A 130 10.88 8.20 -8.12
C ILE A 130 10.98 6.80 -7.52
N ALA A 131 9.86 6.09 -7.37
CA ALA A 131 9.87 4.72 -6.86
C ALA A 131 10.57 3.74 -7.83
N SER A 132 10.41 3.94 -9.14
CA SER A 132 11.05 3.14 -10.19
C SER A 132 12.56 3.36 -10.20
N PHE A 133 13.04 4.61 -10.23
CA PHE A 133 14.47 4.92 -10.34
C PHE A 133 15.25 4.66 -9.05
N ASN A 134 14.67 4.94 -7.88
CA ASN A 134 15.40 4.87 -6.61
C ASN A 134 15.14 3.59 -5.83
N GLY A 135 14.01 2.92 -6.09
CA GLY A 135 13.60 1.71 -5.37
C GLY A 135 13.42 0.48 -6.26
N SER A 136 13.60 0.59 -7.59
CA SER A 136 13.26 -0.45 -8.56
C SER A 136 11.82 -0.98 -8.37
N LYS A 137 10.90 -0.11 -7.94
CA LYS A 137 9.51 -0.47 -7.67
C LYS A 137 8.71 -0.40 -8.96
N TRP A 138 8.01 -1.49 -9.28
CA TRP A 138 6.99 -1.49 -10.32
C TRP A 138 5.76 -0.74 -9.83
N GLY A 139 5.19 0.10 -10.70
CA GLY A 139 4.00 0.87 -10.44
C GLY A 139 2.76 0.25 -11.07
N ALA A 140 1.59 0.54 -10.50
CA ALA A 140 0.31 0.33 -11.14
C ALA A 140 -0.65 1.48 -10.83
N ALA A 141 -1.28 2.03 -11.86
CA ALA A 141 -2.33 3.04 -11.75
C ALA A 141 -3.68 2.43 -12.18
N PHE A 142 -4.69 2.59 -11.33
CA PHE A 142 -6.07 2.17 -11.62
C PHE A 142 -6.97 3.40 -11.49
N LEU A 143 -7.51 3.85 -12.62
CA LEU A 143 -8.16 5.15 -12.75
C LEU A 143 -9.56 4.99 -13.32
N SER A 144 -10.47 5.86 -12.87
CA SER A 144 -11.85 5.94 -13.38
C SER A 144 -12.14 7.18 -14.24
N LYS A 145 -11.24 8.16 -14.24
CA LYS A 145 -11.36 9.38 -15.05
C LYS A 145 -10.18 9.51 -16.02
N GLU A 146 -10.47 9.55 -17.32
CA GLU A 146 -9.46 9.62 -18.40
C GLU A 146 -8.55 10.85 -18.29
N LYS A 147 -9.05 11.98 -17.80
CA LYS A 147 -8.25 13.20 -17.56
C LYS A 147 -7.02 12.96 -16.69
N LEU A 148 -7.06 11.97 -15.79
CA LEU A 148 -5.94 11.64 -14.91
C LEU A 148 -4.74 11.03 -15.67
N LEU A 149 -4.95 10.56 -16.90
CA LEU A 149 -3.87 10.12 -17.78
C LEU A 149 -2.84 11.22 -18.05
N HIS A 150 -3.21 12.51 -17.95
CA HIS A 150 -2.24 13.61 -18.00
C HIS A 150 -1.14 13.54 -16.94
N VAL A 151 -1.35 12.80 -15.85
CA VAL A 151 -0.38 12.63 -14.75
C VAL A 151 0.36 11.29 -14.85
N ILE A 152 -0.05 10.41 -15.75
CA ILE A 152 0.53 9.07 -15.94
C ILE A 152 1.42 9.08 -17.17
N LYS A 153 2.74 9.20 -16.96
CA LYS A 153 3.72 9.06 -18.04
C LYS A 153 3.94 7.58 -18.35
N GLN A 154 4.09 7.27 -19.63
CA GLN A 154 4.36 5.91 -20.08
C GLN A 154 5.75 5.46 -19.58
N ASP A 155 5.78 4.39 -18.78
CA ASP A 155 6.99 3.73 -18.29
C ASP A 155 6.79 2.21 -18.44
N ARG A 156 7.83 1.49 -18.87
CA ARG A 156 7.81 0.02 -18.99
C ARG A 156 7.60 -0.69 -17.65
N ARG A 157 7.88 -0.03 -16.53
CA ARG A 157 7.63 -0.55 -15.17
C ARG A 157 6.29 -0.10 -14.58
N LEU A 158 5.39 0.45 -15.39
CA LEU A 158 4.10 0.97 -14.96
C LEU A 158 2.96 0.25 -15.68
N LEU A 159 2.12 -0.45 -14.91
CA LEU A 159 0.83 -0.94 -15.38
C LEU A 159 -0.20 0.19 -15.28
N VAL A 160 -0.99 0.39 -16.33
CA VAL A 160 -2.10 1.35 -16.31
C VAL A 160 -3.38 0.62 -16.67
N ASN A 161 -4.38 0.70 -15.80
CA ASN A 161 -5.74 0.27 -16.06
C ASN A 161 -6.66 1.49 -15.92
N VAL A 162 -7.42 1.75 -16.97
CA VAL A 162 -8.48 2.76 -16.97
C VAL A 162 -9.79 2.04 -17.24
N CYS A 163 -10.75 2.28 -16.38
CA CYS A 163 -12.14 1.87 -16.52
C CYS A 163 -12.93 3.17 -16.51
N SER A 164 -13.51 3.59 -17.62
CA SER A 164 -14.09 4.94 -17.70
C SER A 164 -15.38 4.98 -16.87
N ILE A 165 -15.59 6.00 -16.03
CA ILE A 165 -16.83 6.12 -15.23
C ILE A 165 -18.11 6.19 -16.09
N ASN A 166 -17.96 6.55 -17.37
CA ASN A 166 -19.05 6.55 -18.35
C ASN A 166 -19.38 5.15 -18.87
N GLU A 167 -18.54 4.14 -18.60
CA GLU A 167 -18.76 2.75 -18.99
C GLU A 167 -19.63 2.02 -17.98
N GLN A 168 -20.58 1.24 -18.48
CA GLN A 168 -21.46 0.45 -17.63
C GLN A 168 -20.65 -0.56 -16.80
N GLY A 169 -20.87 -0.53 -15.48
CA GLY A 169 -20.21 -1.43 -14.54
C GLY A 169 -18.85 -0.93 -14.04
N CYS A 170 -18.41 0.25 -14.49
CA CYS A 170 -17.25 0.89 -13.89
C CYS A 170 -17.63 1.58 -12.57
N ASN A 171 -17.10 1.06 -11.47
CA ASN A 171 -17.34 1.56 -10.12
C ASN A 171 -16.17 1.15 -9.20
N ALA A 172 -16.20 1.60 -7.95
CA ALA A 172 -15.15 1.31 -6.99
C ALA A 172 -14.87 -0.20 -6.86
N LYS A 173 -15.91 -1.04 -6.87
CA LYS A 173 -15.75 -2.50 -6.78
C LYS A 173 -14.94 -3.02 -7.98
N LYS A 174 -15.33 -2.66 -9.20
CA LYS A 174 -14.62 -3.08 -10.43
C LYS A 174 -13.14 -2.68 -10.40
N ILE A 175 -12.86 -1.43 -10.04
CA ILE A 175 -11.48 -0.93 -9.91
C ILE A 175 -10.69 -1.77 -8.89
N THR A 176 -11.26 -2.03 -7.71
CA THR A 176 -10.57 -2.82 -6.68
C THR A 176 -10.38 -4.29 -7.07
N ASP A 177 -11.32 -4.89 -7.79
CA ASP A 177 -11.20 -6.25 -8.32
C ASP A 177 -10.08 -6.33 -9.38
N ASP A 178 -9.97 -5.32 -10.24
CA ASP A 178 -8.94 -5.21 -11.26
C ASP A 178 -7.55 -5.15 -10.65
N VAL A 179 -7.36 -4.46 -9.52
CA VAL A 179 -6.07 -4.45 -8.80
C VAL A 179 -5.61 -5.87 -8.48
N ILE A 180 -6.52 -6.69 -7.93
CA ILE A 180 -6.22 -8.06 -7.53
C ILE A 180 -6.01 -8.96 -8.75
N ALA A 181 -6.84 -8.80 -9.79
CA ALA A 181 -6.69 -9.54 -11.04
C ALA A 181 -5.35 -9.24 -11.72
N SER A 182 -5.00 -7.97 -11.90
CA SER A 182 -3.73 -7.54 -12.49
C SER A 182 -2.52 -8.07 -11.71
N TYR A 183 -2.57 -8.10 -10.38
CA TYR A 183 -1.46 -8.66 -9.58
C TYR A 183 -1.30 -10.19 -9.76
N LYS A 184 -2.41 -10.90 -9.98
CA LYS A 184 -2.41 -12.35 -10.22
C LYS A 184 -1.89 -12.69 -11.61
N THR A 185 -2.20 -11.86 -12.61
CA THR A 185 -1.87 -12.11 -14.02
C THR A 185 -0.56 -11.45 -14.49
N ALA A 186 0.05 -10.58 -13.68
CA ALA A 186 1.33 -9.94 -14.01
C ALA A 186 2.44 -10.96 -14.28
N THR A 187 3.01 -10.92 -15.50
CA THR A 187 4.06 -11.83 -15.99
C THR A 187 5.45 -11.20 -16.05
N GLU A 188 5.55 -9.87 -16.15
CA GLU A 188 6.84 -9.17 -16.21
C GLU A 188 7.37 -8.87 -14.79
N GLY A 189 6.77 -7.88 -14.13
CA GLY A 189 7.08 -7.52 -12.76
C GLY A 189 5.80 -7.25 -11.97
N LYS A 190 5.83 -7.64 -10.70
CA LYS A 190 4.71 -7.41 -9.79
C LYS A 190 4.75 -5.98 -9.26
N PRO A 191 3.68 -5.18 -9.42
CA PRO A 191 3.62 -3.85 -8.85
C PRO A 191 3.82 -3.88 -7.34
N ALA A 192 4.61 -2.93 -6.86
CA ALA A 192 4.82 -2.66 -5.44
C ALA A 192 4.19 -1.30 -5.04
N LEU A 193 4.02 -0.38 -5.97
CA LEU A 193 3.33 0.89 -5.76
C LEU A 193 2.03 0.89 -6.54
N PHE A 194 0.91 1.04 -5.85
CA PHE A 194 -0.42 1.11 -6.44
C PHE A 194 -1.01 2.49 -6.18
N VAL A 195 -1.54 3.12 -7.21
CA VAL A 195 -2.38 4.32 -7.10
C VAL A 195 -3.76 3.95 -7.63
N VAL A 196 -4.75 3.98 -6.75
CA VAL A 196 -6.12 3.54 -7.01
C VAL A 196 -7.03 4.75 -6.80
N GLN A 197 -7.67 5.22 -7.87
CA GLN A 197 -8.60 6.34 -7.81
C GLN A 197 -10.05 5.84 -7.93
N LEU A 198 -10.90 6.27 -7.00
CA LEU A 198 -12.31 5.85 -6.88
C LEU A 198 -13.20 7.11 -6.96
N ALA A 199 -14.00 7.23 -8.01
CA ALA A 199 -14.80 8.45 -8.31
C ALA A 199 -16.24 8.43 -7.77
N ASP A 200 -16.70 7.31 -7.22
CA ASP A 200 -18.12 7.08 -6.94
C ASP A 200 -18.72 8.13 -5.99
N ALA A 201 -17.96 8.57 -4.97
CA ALA A 201 -18.39 9.59 -4.01
C ALA A 201 -18.51 10.98 -4.67
N ASP A 202 -17.53 11.39 -5.48
CA ASP A 202 -17.57 12.63 -6.25
C ASP A 202 -18.74 12.68 -7.23
N THR A 203 -18.99 11.58 -7.94
CA THR A 203 -20.11 11.48 -8.89
C THR A 203 -21.45 11.62 -8.18
N ALA A 204 -21.63 10.94 -7.04
CA ALA A 204 -22.83 11.13 -6.22
C ALA A 204 -22.93 12.56 -5.66
N GLY A 205 -21.79 13.20 -5.35
CA GLY A 205 -21.70 14.60 -4.94
C GLY A 205 -22.23 15.54 -6.00
N HIS A 206 -21.78 15.41 -7.24
CA HIS A 206 -22.29 16.19 -8.37
C HIS A 206 -23.77 15.90 -8.67
N ASP A 207 -24.17 14.64 -8.68
CA ASP A 207 -25.53 14.27 -9.09
C ASP A 207 -26.58 14.66 -8.05
N GLN A 208 -26.28 14.42 -6.77
CA GLN A 208 -27.28 14.43 -5.68
C GLN A 208 -26.91 15.40 -4.55
N GLY A 209 -25.69 15.91 -4.57
CA GLY A 209 -25.18 16.87 -3.62
C GLY A 209 -24.30 16.22 -2.55
N TRP A 210 -23.21 16.89 -2.18
CA TRP A 210 -22.36 16.48 -1.07
C TRP A 210 -23.16 16.40 0.23
N MET A 211 -22.87 15.38 1.03
CA MET A 211 -23.56 15.07 2.30
C MET A 211 -25.06 14.70 2.15
N SER A 212 -25.56 14.53 0.93
CA SER A 212 -26.88 13.94 0.69
C SER A 212 -26.90 12.44 1.05
N LYS A 213 -28.10 11.86 1.20
CA LYS A 213 -28.24 10.40 1.43
C LYS A 213 -27.59 9.56 0.32
N PRO A 214 -27.74 9.89 -0.98
CA PRO A 214 -27.01 9.17 -2.04
C PRO A 214 -25.49 9.30 -1.94
N TYR A 215 -24.97 10.49 -1.63
CA TYR A 215 -23.54 10.70 -1.41
C TYR A 215 -22.99 9.83 -0.27
N LEU A 216 -23.65 9.84 0.90
CA LEU A 216 -23.25 9.00 2.03
C LEU A 216 -23.29 7.51 1.68
N LYS A 217 -24.30 7.07 0.92
CA LYS A 217 -24.38 5.68 0.43
C LYS A 217 -23.22 5.34 -0.51
N ALA A 218 -22.84 6.25 -1.41
CA ALA A 218 -21.68 6.06 -2.28
C ALA A 218 -20.37 5.94 -1.45
N VAL A 219 -20.22 6.73 -0.39
CA VAL A 219 -19.09 6.58 0.56
C VAL A 219 -19.09 5.20 1.23
N GLU A 220 -20.25 4.67 1.63
CA GLU A 220 -20.34 3.30 2.17
C GLU A 220 -20.01 2.21 1.12
N GLU A 221 -20.33 2.44 -0.15
CA GLU A 221 -20.00 1.54 -1.27
C GLU A 221 -18.49 1.53 -1.54
N VAL A 222 -17.86 2.70 -1.53
CA VAL A 222 -16.41 2.85 -1.61
C VAL A 222 -15.72 2.14 -0.44
N ASP A 223 -16.20 2.31 0.80
CA ASP A 223 -15.63 1.61 1.96
C ASP A 223 -15.65 0.09 1.77
N ARG A 224 -16.77 -0.47 1.27
CA ARG A 224 -16.88 -1.91 0.97
C ARG A 224 -15.91 -2.37 -0.13
N ALA A 225 -15.68 -1.55 -1.15
CA ALA A 225 -14.70 -1.83 -2.19
C ALA A 225 -13.27 -1.84 -1.61
N ILE A 226 -12.92 -0.85 -0.78
CA ILE A 226 -11.64 -0.80 -0.07
C ILE A 226 -11.46 -2.03 0.83
N GLY A 227 -12.52 -2.46 1.53
CA GLY A 227 -12.51 -3.68 2.34
C GLY A 227 -12.23 -4.93 1.50
N SER A 228 -12.81 -5.01 0.30
CA SER A 228 -12.57 -6.10 -0.66
C SER A 228 -11.13 -6.09 -1.20
N LEU A 229 -10.60 -4.91 -1.51
CA LEU A 229 -9.19 -4.73 -1.90
C LEU A 229 -8.25 -5.24 -0.80
N ILE A 230 -8.46 -4.79 0.43
CA ILE A 230 -7.66 -5.20 1.59
C ILE A 230 -7.75 -6.72 1.80
N LYS A 231 -8.95 -7.31 1.66
CA LYS A 231 -9.11 -8.76 1.71
C LYS A 231 -8.30 -9.45 0.61
N GLY A 232 -8.32 -8.93 -0.62
CA GLY A 232 -7.51 -9.46 -1.71
C GLY A 232 -6.01 -9.44 -1.41
N PHE A 233 -5.49 -8.37 -0.81
CA PHE A 233 -4.09 -8.30 -0.35
C PHE A 233 -3.79 -9.31 0.79
N LYS A 234 -4.76 -9.63 1.64
CA LYS A 234 -4.62 -10.72 2.64
C LYS A 234 -4.56 -12.08 1.98
N ASP A 235 -5.47 -12.35 1.04
CA ASP A 235 -5.53 -13.62 0.30
C ASP A 235 -4.25 -13.86 -0.52
N LEU A 236 -3.61 -12.78 -1.01
CA LEU A 236 -2.33 -12.81 -1.71
C LEU A 236 -1.09 -12.90 -0.78
N GLY A 237 -1.29 -12.87 0.55
CA GLY A 237 -0.19 -12.89 1.52
C GLY A 237 0.65 -11.60 1.57
N LEU A 238 0.11 -10.49 1.08
CA LEU A 238 0.81 -9.19 0.97
C LEU A 238 0.49 -8.22 2.11
N TYR A 239 -0.63 -8.43 2.80
CA TYR A 239 -1.19 -7.47 3.75
C TYR A 239 -0.21 -7.00 4.82
N ASP A 240 0.51 -7.92 5.47
CA ASP A 240 1.45 -7.60 6.56
C ASP A 240 2.71 -6.83 6.09
N ARG A 241 2.91 -6.71 4.78
CA ARG A 241 4.02 -5.97 4.17
C ARG A 241 3.52 -4.81 3.30
N THR A 242 2.25 -4.43 3.45
CA THR A 242 1.61 -3.39 2.64
C THR A 242 1.18 -2.22 3.51
N THR A 243 1.62 -1.02 3.13
CA THR A 243 1.07 0.23 3.67
C THR A 243 -0.08 0.69 2.80
N PHE A 244 -1.23 0.92 3.42
CA PHE A 244 -2.40 1.54 2.78
C PHE A 244 -2.44 3.00 3.20
N ILE A 245 -2.54 3.90 2.23
CA ILE A 245 -2.78 5.33 2.43
C ILE A 245 -4.11 5.66 1.78
N VAL A 246 -5.05 6.24 2.52
CA VAL A 246 -6.34 6.71 2.00
C VAL A 246 -6.41 8.23 2.15
N THR A 247 -6.74 8.92 1.08
CA THR A 247 -6.92 10.38 1.07
C THR A 247 -8.00 10.77 0.06
N ALA A 248 -8.34 12.07 0.05
CA ALA A 248 -9.14 12.68 -1.01
C ALA A 248 -8.34 13.78 -1.71
N ASP A 249 -8.78 14.17 -2.90
CA ASP A 249 -8.22 15.24 -3.71
C ASP A 249 -8.96 16.56 -3.45
N HIS A 250 -10.24 16.49 -3.08
CA HIS A 250 -11.04 17.60 -2.58
C HIS A 250 -12.26 17.06 -1.82
N GLY A 251 -13.02 17.96 -1.21
CA GLY A 251 -14.40 17.72 -0.78
C GLY A 251 -15.39 18.41 -1.71
N GLY A 252 -16.46 18.99 -1.18
CA GLY A 252 -17.44 19.70 -2.00
C GLY A 252 -18.66 20.18 -1.21
N HIS A 253 -19.46 21.03 -1.84
CA HIS A 253 -20.66 21.62 -1.26
C HIS A 253 -21.75 21.78 -2.31
N ALA A 254 -23.01 21.69 -1.87
CA ALA A 254 -24.14 21.57 -2.80
C ALA A 254 -23.81 20.50 -3.86
N LYS A 255 -23.72 20.85 -5.14
CA LYS A 255 -23.37 19.96 -6.26
C LYS A 255 -22.09 20.38 -6.99
N ILE A 256 -21.23 21.17 -6.35
CA ILE A 256 -20.01 21.71 -6.93
C ILE A 256 -18.82 21.58 -5.97
N HIS A 257 -17.64 21.79 -6.52
CA HIS A 257 -16.39 21.95 -5.79
C HIS A 257 -15.47 22.89 -6.60
N GLY A 258 -14.26 23.16 -6.11
CA GLY A 258 -13.28 24.03 -6.78
C GLY A 258 -13.26 25.46 -6.23
N THR A 259 -13.86 25.68 -5.07
CA THR A 259 -13.90 26.97 -4.38
C THR A 259 -12.92 27.00 -3.21
N SER A 260 -12.74 28.17 -2.61
CA SER A 260 -11.93 28.33 -1.39
C SER A 260 -12.63 27.88 -0.10
N MET A 261 -13.84 27.30 -0.21
CA MET A 261 -14.61 26.85 0.95
C MET A 261 -13.90 25.71 1.69
N SER A 262 -14.08 25.69 3.02
CA SER A 262 -13.46 24.66 3.85
C SER A 262 -13.91 23.25 3.48
N GLU A 263 -15.14 23.11 3.03
CA GLU A 263 -15.76 21.86 2.58
C GLU A 263 -15.13 21.31 1.31
N ASP A 264 -14.56 22.16 0.46
CA ASP A 264 -13.88 21.76 -0.77
C ASP A 264 -12.42 21.40 -0.50
N LYS A 265 -11.81 22.05 0.50
CA LYS A 265 -10.37 21.95 0.74
C LYS A 265 -9.96 20.94 1.80
N THR A 266 -10.82 20.68 2.77
CA THR A 266 -10.50 19.79 3.89
C THR A 266 -10.77 18.34 3.51
N ILE A 267 -9.74 17.51 3.60
CA ILE A 267 -9.74 16.12 3.15
C ILE A 267 -9.31 15.19 4.31
N PRO A 268 -9.78 13.93 4.33
CA PRO A 268 -9.22 12.93 5.22
C PRO A 268 -7.83 12.52 4.73
N TRP A 269 -6.92 12.19 5.64
CA TRP A 269 -5.66 11.54 5.34
C TRP A 269 -5.39 10.45 6.37
N ILE A 270 -5.29 9.20 5.92
CA ILE A 270 -5.20 8.00 6.75
C ILE A 270 -4.06 7.12 6.22
N ALA A 271 -3.22 6.59 7.10
CA ALA A 271 -2.20 5.61 6.72
C ALA A 271 -2.11 4.47 7.72
N ALA A 272 -2.00 3.24 7.24
CA ALA A 272 -1.89 2.05 8.09
C ALA A 272 -1.03 0.97 7.41
N GLY A 273 -0.04 0.45 8.13
CA GLY A 273 0.89 -0.54 7.59
C GLY A 273 2.15 -0.72 8.43
N PRO A 274 3.14 -1.45 7.89
CA PRO A 274 4.44 -1.64 8.54
C PRO A 274 5.09 -0.32 8.94
N GLY A 275 5.58 -0.26 10.17
CA GLY A 275 6.27 0.93 10.69
C GLY A 275 5.39 2.14 11.00
N ILE A 276 4.05 2.06 10.90
CA ILE A 276 3.13 3.17 11.22
C ILE A 276 2.54 2.97 12.62
N LYS A 277 2.51 4.05 13.42
CA LYS A 277 1.90 4.09 14.76
C LYS A 277 0.41 3.77 14.67
N ALA A 278 -0.08 2.88 15.54
CA ALA A 278 -1.50 2.53 15.61
C ALA A 278 -2.28 3.52 16.49
N GLY A 279 -3.46 3.93 16.02
CA GLY A 279 -4.35 4.85 16.73
C GLY A 279 -3.80 6.26 16.91
N TYR A 280 -2.87 6.68 16.05
CA TYR A 280 -2.17 7.96 16.19
C TYR A 280 -2.94 9.09 15.48
N GLU A 281 -3.29 10.15 16.21
CA GLU A 281 -3.82 11.38 15.62
C GLU A 281 -2.65 12.25 15.15
N ILE A 282 -2.61 12.55 13.86
CA ILE A 282 -1.60 13.41 13.24
C ILE A 282 -1.86 14.85 13.69
N THR A 283 -0.86 15.46 14.33
CA THR A 283 -0.98 16.77 14.97
C THR A 283 -0.45 17.90 14.10
N ARG A 284 0.49 17.60 13.19
CA ARG A 284 1.03 18.62 12.28
C ARG A 284 0.02 18.94 11.17
N PRO A 285 0.07 20.15 10.59
CA PRO A 285 -0.64 20.43 9.34
C PRO A 285 -0.17 19.47 8.23
N VAL A 286 -1.13 18.85 7.54
CA VAL A 286 -0.87 17.95 6.40
C VAL A 286 -1.43 18.58 5.15
N SER A 287 -0.63 18.58 4.08
CA SER A 287 -1.10 18.89 2.74
C SER A 287 -1.17 17.63 1.89
N LEU A 288 -2.07 17.59 0.90
CA LEU A 288 -2.15 16.52 -0.09
C LEU A 288 -0.78 16.20 -0.73
N ILE A 289 0.04 17.23 -0.99
CA ILE A 289 1.37 17.06 -1.58
C ILE A 289 2.30 16.20 -0.72
N ASP A 290 2.11 16.14 0.60
CA ASP A 290 2.94 15.37 1.53
C ASP A 290 2.80 13.85 1.33
N THR A 291 1.79 13.42 0.58
CA THR A 291 1.55 12.01 0.23
C THR A 291 2.74 11.43 -0.53
N ALA A 292 3.30 12.15 -1.51
CA ALA A 292 4.39 11.64 -2.35
C ALA A 292 5.64 11.24 -1.55
N ALA A 293 6.14 12.14 -0.70
CA ALA A 293 7.30 11.86 0.15
C ALA A 293 6.96 10.83 1.25
N THR A 294 5.73 10.80 1.74
CA THR A 294 5.30 9.79 2.72
C THR A 294 5.28 8.39 2.13
N VAL A 295 4.91 8.23 0.85
CA VAL A 295 5.03 6.96 0.12
C VAL A 295 6.50 6.52 0.03
N MET A 296 7.42 7.43 -0.33
CA MET A 296 8.85 7.11 -0.40
C MET A 296 9.39 6.68 0.97
N ARG A 297 9.01 7.43 2.02
CA ARG A 297 9.36 7.12 3.41
C ARG A 297 8.83 5.76 3.88
N ALA A 298 7.63 5.35 3.43
CA ALA A 298 7.08 4.03 3.72
C ALA A 298 7.87 2.90 3.04
N PHE A 299 8.46 3.14 1.86
CA PHE A 299 9.38 2.21 1.21
C PHE A 299 10.81 2.23 1.79
N GLY A 300 11.13 3.22 2.64
CA GLY A 300 12.50 3.47 3.10
C GLY A 300 13.39 4.13 2.03
N ILE A 301 12.79 4.67 0.97
CA ILE A 301 13.50 5.44 -0.05
C ILE A 301 13.64 6.87 0.50
N THR A 302 14.85 7.25 0.88
CA THR A 302 15.14 8.54 1.54
C THR A 302 16.13 9.40 0.75
N ASP A 303 16.96 8.77 -0.10
CA ASP A 303 17.90 9.46 -0.99
C ASP A 303 17.31 9.56 -2.41
N TYR A 304 16.60 10.65 -2.67
CA TYR A 304 16.17 11.04 -4.02
C TYR A 304 16.34 12.55 -4.21
N TYR A 305 16.93 12.93 -5.34
CA TYR A 305 17.21 14.33 -5.68
C TYR A 305 16.15 14.83 -6.64
N VAL A 306 15.00 15.23 -6.09
CA VAL A 306 14.01 16.02 -6.81
C VAL A 306 13.62 17.23 -5.99
N GLU A 307 13.32 18.34 -6.66
CA GLU A 307 12.89 19.59 -6.03
C GLU A 307 11.44 19.53 -5.50
N TRP A 308 11.07 18.44 -4.80
CA TRP A 308 9.75 18.31 -4.20
C TRP A 308 9.55 19.31 -3.05
N LYS A 309 8.32 19.82 -2.95
CA LYS A 309 7.86 20.57 -1.77
C LYS A 309 7.23 19.64 -0.72
N SER A 310 6.84 18.45 -1.15
CA SER A 310 6.37 17.34 -0.32
C SER A 310 7.33 17.03 0.83
N ARG A 311 6.77 16.87 2.04
CA ARG A 311 7.52 16.42 3.20
C ARG A 311 6.88 15.16 3.77
N PRO A 312 7.65 14.12 4.08
CA PRO A 312 7.10 12.93 4.71
C PRO A 312 6.45 13.33 6.04
N ILE A 313 5.29 12.74 6.35
CA ILE A 313 4.62 12.95 7.62
C ILE A 313 5.34 12.10 8.68
N GLU A 314 6.55 12.51 9.07
CA GLU A 314 7.46 11.69 9.89
C GLU A 314 6.84 11.23 11.22
N GLU A 315 5.95 12.04 11.82
CA GLU A 315 5.35 11.72 13.11
C GLU A 315 4.52 10.42 13.11
N ILE A 316 4.10 9.89 11.96
CA ILE A 316 3.36 8.62 11.89
C ILE A 316 4.27 7.40 12.00
N PHE A 317 5.56 7.53 11.72
CA PHE A 317 6.46 6.39 11.69
C PHE A 317 7.02 6.09 13.09
N VAL A 318 7.20 4.80 13.39
CA VAL A 318 7.97 4.39 14.57
C VAL A 318 9.46 4.42 14.22
N ASP A 319 10.23 5.18 14.99
CA ASP A 319 11.68 5.24 14.82
C ASP A 319 12.34 3.90 15.17
N ARG A 320 13.46 3.62 14.50
CA ARG A 320 14.38 2.52 14.85
C ARG A 320 14.76 2.69 16.31
N MET A 321 14.32 1.81 17.21
CA MET A 321 14.66 1.93 18.62
C MET A 321 16.18 2.10 18.84
N GLY A 322 16.60 3.23 19.41
CA GLY A 322 17.69 3.25 20.39
C GLY A 322 19.08 3.81 20.02
N ALA A 323 19.27 4.70 19.05
CA ALA A 323 20.54 5.42 18.92
C ALA A 323 20.32 6.93 18.79
N PRO A 324 21.00 7.77 19.59
CA PRO A 324 20.95 9.21 19.37
C PRO A 324 21.53 9.50 17.99
N VAL A 325 20.79 10.25 17.19
CA VAL A 325 21.36 10.88 15.99
C VAL A 325 22.43 11.82 16.49
N ALA A 326 23.70 11.42 16.36
CA ALA A 326 24.81 12.33 16.56
C ALA A 326 24.62 13.49 15.57
N ALA A 327 24.37 14.68 16.10
CA ALA A 327 24.47 15.89 15.32
C ALA A 327 25.92 15.97 14.78
N GLY A 328 26.07 15.81 13.48
CA GLY A 328 27.35 15.94 12.79
C GLY A 328 27.11 15.85 11.29
N ALA A 329 27.64 16.71 10.44
CA ALA A 329 28.51 17.85 10.62
C ALA A 329 28.31 18.72 9.37
N GLU A 330 28.53 20.02 9.46
CA GLU A 330 28.68 20.88 8.28
C GLU A 330 29.69 20.23 7.32
N LYS A 331 29.25 19.97 6.09
CA LYS A 331 30.19 19.64 5.02
C LYS A 331 30.97 20.91 4.67
N PRO A 332 32.30 20.87 4.57
CA PRO A 332 33.07 22.02 4.13
C PRO A 332 32.82 22.25 2.65
N SER A 333 32.62 23.51 2.30
CA SER A 333 32.54 24.01 0.93
C SER A 333 33.78 23.65 0.12
N ARG A 334 33.57 23.06 -1.06
CA ARG A 334 34.43 23.24 -2.24
C ARG A 334 33.56 23.31 -3.47
#